data_AF-A0A117S6F5-F1
#
_entry.id   AF-A0A117S6F5-F1
#
_cell.length_a   1.000
_cell.length_b   1.000
_cell.length_c   1.000
_cell.angle_alpha   90.00
_cell.angle_beta   90.00
_cell.angle_gamma   90.00
#
_symmetry.space_group_name_H-M   'P 1'
#
loop_
_entity.id
_entity.type
_entity.pdbx_description
1 polymer ?
#
loop_
_entity_poly.entity_id
_entity_poly.type
_entity_poly.pdbx_seq_one_letter_code
_entity_poly.pdbx_strand_id
1 'polypeptide(L)'
;MLEVDHVLKLELCDALERLADGLPNETDTGLANAAVTVLRRGLPDHIELEERHLFPLLRRRIADDEIFRPVLEQLEYEHEHDDASAIEISEELERLAEVGQARNAEMLGYMLRGFFVTLRRHVYWENAMVLPLARRKLTENDLDELREAVVARSHRHAASRSTDAFIGIRPKTV
;
A
#
# COMPACT_ATOMS: atom_id res chain seq x y z
N MET A 1 6.68 3.96 12.23
CA MET A 1 6.35 2.78 11.41
C MET A 1 5.33 3.12 10.32
N LEU A 2 4.23 3.82 10.61
CA LEU A 2 3.38 4.40 9.54
C LEU A 2 4.18 5.22 8.53
N GLU A 3 5.10 6.08 9.00
CA GLU A 3 6.03 6.82 8.12
C GLU A 3 6.94 5.92 7.28
N VAL A 4 7.30 4.73 7.77
CA VAL A 4 8.11 3.76 6.99
C VAL A 4 7.24 3.15 5.88
N ASP A 5 5.98 2.82 6.18
CA ASP A 5 5.03 2.36 5.18
C ASP A 5 4.75 3.45 4.12
N HIS A 6 4.74 4.73 4.51
CA HIS A 6 4.64 5.85 3.56
C HIS A 6 5.84 5.93 2.62
N VAL A 7 7.06 5.72 3.15
CA VAL A 7 8.26 5.62 2.29
C VAL A 7 8.12 4.48 1.30
N LEU A 8 7.64 3.31 1.74
CA LEU A 8 7.39 2.17 0.86
C LEU A 8 6.32 2.46 -0.22
N LYS A 9 5.24 3.17 0.13
CA LYS A 9 4.21 3.63 -0.83
C LYS A 9 4.83 4.56 -1.90
N LEU A 10 5.73 5.46 -1.49
CA LEU A 10 6.41 6.37 -2.41
C LEU A 10 7.43 5.64 -3.30
N GLU A 11 8.18 4.68 -2.75
CA GLU A 11 9.08 3.82 -3.54
C GLU A 11 8.31 2.98 -4.56
N LEU A 12 7.11 2.50 -4.21
CA LEU A 12 6.19 1.88 -5.17
C LEU A 12 5.83 2.87 -6.28
N CYS A 13 5.42 4.09 -5.96
CA CYS A 13 5.11 5.10 -6.98
C CYS A 13 6.27 5.34 -7.95
N ASP A 14 7.50 5.45 -7.44
CA ASP A 14 8.69 5.61 -8.26
C ASP A 14 8.96 4.37 -9.14
N ALA A 15 8.69 3.17 -8.63
CA ALA A 15 8.77 1.93 -9.41
C ALA A 15 7.73 1.90 -10.54
N LEU A 16 6.47 2.26 -10.25
CA LEU A 16 5.40 2.29 -11.25
C LEU A 16 5.67 3.33 -12.34
N GLU A 17 6.21 4.50 -11.98
CA GLU A 17 6.60 5.53 -12.94
C GLU A 17 7.71 5.04 -13.87
N ARG A 18 8.77 4.43 -13.32
CA ARG A 18 9.85 3.84 -14.12
C ARG A 18 9.35 2.75 -15.07
N LEU A 19 8.46 1.88 -14.60
CA LEU A 19 7.83 0.87 -15.46
C LEU A 19 7.01 1.53 -16.57
N ALA A 20 6.22 2.55 -16.25
CA ALA A 20 5.38 3.26 -17.21
C ALA A 20 6.19 4.01 -18.29
N ASP A 21 7.37 4.54 -17.94
CA ASP A 21 8.27 5.25 -18.86
C ASP A 21 9.08 4.30 -19.76
N GLY A 22 9.35 3.08 -19.30
CA GLY A 22 10.04 2.05 -20.10
C GLY A 22 9.17 1.44 -21.20
N LEU A 23 7.85 1.40 -21.01
CA LEU A 23 6.93 0.78 -21.96
C LEU A 23 6.90 1.47 -23.34
N PRO A 24 6.74 0.71 -24.45
CA PRO A 24 6.77 -0.75 -24.56
C PRO A 24 8.17 -1.34 -24.69
N ASN A 25 9.22 -0.51 -24.72
CA ASN A 25 10.53 -0.89 -25.23
C ASN A 25 11.43 -1.55 -24.17
N GLU A 26 11.23 -1.21 -22.91
CA GLU A 26 12.01 -1.69 -21.77
C GLU A 26 11.07 -2.33 -20.75
N THR A 27 11.33 -3.59 -20.42
CA THR A 27 10.61 -4.32 -19.37
C THR A 27 11.58 -4.71 -18.26
N ASP A 28 11.40 -4.15 -17.07
CA ASP A 28 12.09 -4.57 -15.85
C ASP A 28 11.20 -5.53 -15.06
N THR A 29 11.34 -6.84 -15.32
CA THR A 29 10.51 -7.87 -14.66
C THR A 29 10.81 -7.99 -13.16
N GLY A 30 12.01 -7.62 -12.72
CA GLY A 30 12.37 -7.58 -11.30
C GLY A 30 11.61 -6.46 -10.58
N LEU A 31 11.61 -5.27 -11.16
CA LEU A 31 10.86 -4.13 -10.65
C LEU A 31 9.35 -4.37 -10.68
N ALA A 32 8.83 -5.01 -11.73
CA ALA A 32 7.42 -5.41 -11.81
C ALA A 32 7.04 -6.37 -10.67
N ASN A 33 7.83 -7.42 -10.41
CA ASN A 33 7.59 -8.35 -9.30
C ASN A 33 7.65 -7.67 -7.91
N ALA A 34 8.59 -6.72 -7.74
CA ALA A 34 8.67 -5.94 -6.51
C ALA A 34 7.42 -5.08 -6.32
N ALA A 35 6.97 -4.38 -7.37
CA ALA A 35 5.77 -3.56 -7.34
C ALA A 35 4.52 -4.40 -7.02
N VAL A 36 4.37 -5.58 -7.64
CA VAL A 36 3.30 -6.55 -7.35
C VAL A 36 3.29 -6.93 -5.87
N THR A 37 4.46 -7.21 -5.28
CA THR A 37 4.56 -7.59 -3.86
C THR A 37 4.02 -6.48 -2.95
N VAL A 38 4.34 -5.22 -3.25
CA VAL A 38 3.85 -4.08 -2.47
C VAL A 38 2.35 -3.86 -2.70
N LEU A 39 1.88 -3.91 -3.96
CA LEU A 39 0.46 -3.75 -4.29
C LEU A 39 -0.42 -4.82 -3.63
N ARG A 40 0.02 -6.08 -3.62
CA ARG A 40 -0.78 -7.22 -3.11
C ARG A 40 -0.72 -7.40 -1.59
N ARG A 41 0.32 -6.88 -0.93
CA ARG A 41 0.53 -7.08 0.50
C ARG A 41 0.80 -5.77 1.22
N GLY A 42 1.88 -5.08 0.86
CA GLY A 42 2.32 -3.87 1.55
C GLY A 42 1.25 -2.77 1.67
N LEU A 43 0.53 -2.49 0.58
CA LEU A 43 -0.52 -1.48 0.55
C LEU A 43 -1.77 -1.92 1.36
N PRO A 44 -2.36 -3.12 1.14
CA PRO A 44 -3.45 -3.63 1.98
C PRO A 44 -3.12 -3.68 3.48
N ASP A 45 -1.90 -4.12 3.85
CA ASP A 45 -1.47 -4.21 5.25
C ASP A 45 -1.31 -2.85 5.93
N HIS A 46 -1.04 -1.81 5.15
CA HIS A 46 -1.00 -0.43 5.62
C HIS A 46 -2.41 0.12 5.79
N ILE A 47 -3.26 -0.01 4.77
CA ILE A 47 -4.67 0.40 4.80
C ILE A 47 -5.40 -0.26 5.97
N GLU A 48 -5.21 -1.58 6.18
CA GLU A 48 -5.81 -2.30 7.30
C GLU A 48 -5.40 -1.69 8.66
N LEU A 49 -4.11 -1.37 8.82
CA LEU A 49 -3.61 -0.76 10.05
C LEU A 49 -4.28 0.59 10.31
N GLU A 50 -4.48 1.38 9.27
CA GLU A 50 -5.11 2.69 9.38
C GLU A 50 -6.59 2.57 9.72
N GLU A 51 -7.35 1.82 8.94
CA GLU A 51 -8.80 1.71 9.06
C GLU A 51 -9.24 0.97 10.32
N ARG A 52 -8.49 -0.05 10.75
CA ARG A 52 -8.86 -0.86 11.92
C ARG A 52 -8.33 -0.30 13.23
N HIS A 53 -7.28 0.52 13.20
CA HIS A 53 -6.61 0.99 14.42
C HIS A 53 -6.44 2.51 14.45
N LEU A 54 -5.72 3.10 13.50
CA LEU A 54 -5.39 4.53 13.57
C LEU A 54 -6.62 5.43 13.48
N PHE A 55 -7.46 5.27 12.46
CA PHE A 55 -8.63 6.13 12.22
C PHE A 55 -9.68 5.99 13.33
N PRO A 56 -10.01 4.78 13.84
CA PRO A 56 -10.86 4.63 15.01
C PRO A 56 -10.33 5.37 16.25
N LEU A 57 -9.03 5.28 16.53
CA LEU A 57 -8.40 6.01 17.64
C LEU A 57 -8.51 7.52 17.45
N LEU A 58 -8.21 8.02 16.25
CA LEU A 58 -8.35 9.45 15.93
C LEU A 58 -9.79 9.92 16.13
N ARG A 59 -10.79 9.19 15.62
CA ARG A 59 -12.22 9.51 15.78
C ARG A 59 -12.63 9.67 17.24
N ARG A 60 -12.14 8.79 18.14
CA ARG A 60 -12.40 8.92 19.59
C ARG A 60 -11.88 10.25 20.16
N ARG A 61 -10.82 10.83 19.57
CA ARG A 61 -10.16 12.06 20.04
C ARG A 61 -10.61 13.34 19.32
N ILE A 62 -11.33 13.21 18.20
CA ILE A 62 -11.74 14.33 17.35
C ILE A 62 -13.26 14.43 17.18
N ALA A 63 -14.06 13.83 18.08
CA ALA A 63 -15.51 13.78 17.96
C ALA A 63 -16.18 15.16 17.74
N ASP A 64 -15.64 16.21 18.36
CA ASP A 64 -16.12 17.59 18.24
C ASP A 64 -15.34 18.42 17.20
N ASP A 65 -14.45 17.82 16.41
CA ASP A 65 -13.59 18.49 15.44
C ASP A 65 -14.16 18.37 14.01
N GLU A 66 -14.93 19.38 13.61
CA GLU A 66 -15.60 19.40 12.30
C GLU A 66 -14.65 19.50 11.10
N ILE A 67 -13.38 19.87 11.32
CA ILE A 67 -12.39 20.02 10.26
C ILE A 67 -11.75 18.68 9.90
N PHE A 68 -11.36 17.89 10.90
CA PHE A 68 -10.59 16.67 10.68
C PHE A 68 -11.45 15.44 10.38
N ARG A 69 -12.73 15.44 10.77
CA ARG A 69 -13.64 14.32 10.47
C ARG A 69 -13.83 14.10 8.95
N PRO A 70 -14.14 15.13 8.13
CA PRO A 70 -14.23 14.97 6.68
C PRO A 70 -12.92 14.51 6.02
N VAL A 71 -11.77 14.85 6.61
CA VAL A 71 -10.47 14.40 6.09
C VAL A 71 -10.33 12.88 6.21
N LEU A 72 -10.70 12.30 7.36
CA LEU A 72 -10.66 10.84 7.54
C LEU A 72 -11.67 10.13 6.63
N GLU A 73 -12.88 10.67 6.49
CA GLU A 73 -13.91 10.14 5.58
C GLU A 73 -13.43 10.16 4.12
N GLN A 74 -12.74 11.22 3.70
CA GLN A 74 -12.18 11.32 2.35
C GLN A 74 -11.07 10.30 2.10
N LEU A 75 -10.18 10.06 3.07
CA LEU A 75 -9.08 9.09 2.93
C LEU A 75 -9.60 7.65 2.82
N GLU A 76 -10.60 7.28 3.63
CA GLU A 76 -11.25 5.96 3.54
C GLU A 76 -12.00 5.78 2.21
N TYR A 77 -12.65 6.83 1.72
CA TYR A 77 -13.26 6.80 0.39
C TYR A 77 -12.22 6.58 -0.72
N GLU A 78 -11.05 7.21 -0.61
CA GLU A 78 -9.92 6.97 -1.54
C GLU A 78 -9.41 5.53 -1.45
N HIS A 79 -9.28 4.95 -0.25
CA HIS A 79 -8.90 3.53 -0.09
C HIS A 79 -9.86 2.58 -0.80
N GLU A 80 -11.17 2.77 -0.61
CA GLU A 80 -12.20 1.92 -1.24
C GLU A 80 -12.14 2.02 -2.78
N HIS A 81 -11.85 3.21 -3.31
CA HIS A 81 -11.80 3.43 -4.76
C HIS A 81 -10.50 2.95 -5.41
N ASP A 82 -9.38 2.99 -4.69
CA ASP A 82 -8.08 2.59 -5.21
C ASP A 82 -7.84 1.06 -5.17
N ASP A 83 -8.59 0.30 -4.35
CA ASP A 83 -8.42 -1.15 -4.18
C ASP A 83 -8.56 -1.93 -5.51
N ALA A 84 -9.62 -1.65 -6.26
CA ALA A 84 -9.85 -2.30 -7.56
C ALA A 84 -8.73 -1.98 -8.57
N SER A 85 -8.22 -0.75 -8.57
CA SER A 85 -7.13 -0.32 -9.44
C SER A 85 -5.82 -1.02 -9.06
N ALA A 86 -5.52 -1.15 -7.76
CA ALA A 86 -4.33 -1.85 -7.27
C ALA A 86 -4.35 -3.33 -7.68
N ILE A 87 -5.51 -3.99 -7.59
CA ILE A 87 -5.71 -5.37 -8.04
C ILE A 87 -5.45 -5.48 -9.55
N GLU A 88 -6.10 -4.66 -10.38
CA GLU A 88 -5.97 -4.75 -11.83
C GLU A 88 -4.52 -4.48 -12.29
N ILE A 89 -3.86 -3.48 -11.71
CA ILE A 89 -2.46 -3.16 -12.00
C ILE A 89 -1.56 -4.33 -11.61
N SER A 90 -1.76 -4.93 -10.43
CA SER A 90 -0.94 -6.05 -10.00
C SER A 90 -1.08 -7.27 -10.93
N GLU A 91 -2.27 -7.55 -11.47
CA GLU A 91 -2.47 -8.62 -12.45
C GLU A 91 -1.75 -8.36 -13.79
N GLU A 92 -1.78 -7.12 -14.28
CA GLU A 92 -1.04 -6.77 -15.50
C GLU A 92 0.47 -6.82 -15.29
N LEU A 93 0.97 -6.39 -14.12
CA LEU A 93 2.38 -6.43 -13.79
C LEU A 93 2.89 -7.86 -13.54
N GLU A 94 2.10 -8.73 -12.91
CA GLU A 94 2.39 -10.16 -12.78
C GLU A 94 2.58 -10.79 -14.17
N ARG A 95 1.62 -10.55 -15.08
CA ARG A 95 1.73 -11.04 -16.46
C ARG A 95 2.92 -10.44 -17.21
N LEU A 96 3.16 -9.13 -17.06
CA LEU A 96 4.32 -8.46 -17.66
C LEU A 96 5.62 -9.13 -17.19
N ALA A 97 5.71 -9.47 -15.90
CA ALA A 97 6.88 -10.13 -15.32
C ALA A 97 7.06 -11.56 -15.83
N GLU A 98 5.98 -12.30 -16.07
CA GLU A 98 6.00 -13.67 -16.60
C GLU A 98 6.32 -13.73 -18.10
N VAL A 99 5.69 -12.87 -18.90
CA VAL A 99 5.77 -12.90 -20.37
C VAL A 99 6.90 -12.02 -20.90
N GLY A 100 7.32 -11.01 -20.14
CA GLY A 100 8.32 -10.02 -20.54
C GLY A 100 7.79 -8.89 -21.42
N GLN A 101 6.48 -8.87 -21.70
CA GLN A 101 5.85 -7.86 -22.54
C GLN A 101 4.40 -7.56 -22.11
N ALA A 102 4.02 -6.28 -22.15
CA ALA A 102 2.67 -5.84 -21.82
C ALA A 102 1.67 -6.24 -22.92
N ARG A 103 0.45 -6.64 -22.52
CA ARG A 103 -0.65 -6.92 -23.46
C ARG A 103 -1.03 -5.69 -24.28
N ASN A 104 -1.11 -4.55 -23.60
CA ASN A 104 -1.37 -3.25 -24.17
C ASN A 104 -0.56 -2.23 -23.38
N ALA A 105 0.59 -1.83 -23.93
CA ALA A 105 1.54 -0.94 -23.27
C ALA A 105 0.95 0.46 -22.99
N GLU A 106 0.12 0.98 -23.89
CA GLU A 106 -0.55 2.28 -23.72
C GLU A 106 -1.54 2.22 -22.55
N MET A 107 -2.38 1.19 -22.51
CA MET A 107 -3.34 1.01 -21.41
C MET A 107 -2.63 0.83 -20.07
N LEU A 108 -1.64 -0.06 -20.02
CA LEU A 108 -0.87 -0.27 -18.79
C LEU A 108 -0.18 1.03 -18.35
N GLY A 109 0.48 1.74 -19.27
CA GLY A 109 1.12 3.02 -18.98
C GLY A 109 0.14 4.09 -18.47
N TYR A 110 -1.11 4.09 -18.96
CA TYR A 110 -2.17 4.96 -18.45
C TYR A 110 -2.59 4.60 -17.02
N MET A 111 -2.83 3.30 -16.75
CA MET A 111 -3.23 2.82 -15.43
C MET A 111 -2.16 3.09 -14.37
N LEU A 112 -0.89 2.80 -14.68
CA LEU A 112 0.24 3.06 -13.79
C LEU A 112 0.34 4.55 -13.41
N ARG A 113 0.24 5.43 -14.42
CA ARG A 113 0.30 6.90 -14.22
C ARG A 113 -0.87 7.44 -13.42
N GLY A 114 -2.08 6.95 -13.67
CA GLY A 114 -3.25 7.31 -12.86
C GLY A 114 -3.02 6.96 -11.39
N PHE A 115 -2.59 5.73 -11.12
CA PHE A 115 -2.46 5.21 -9.77
C PHE A 115 -1.33 5.86 -8.97
N PHE A 116 -0.12 6.02 -9.52
CA PHE A 116 0.96 6.63 -8.73
C PHE A 116 0.71 8.11 -8.43
N VAL A 117 -0.05 8.82 -9.28
CA VAL A 117 -0.43 10.22 -9.02
C VAL A 117 -1.40 10.32 -7.86
N THR A 118 -2.43 9.47 -7.82
CA THR A 118 -3.40 9.45 -6.71
C THR A 118 -2.73 9.02 -5.41
N LEU A 119 -1.92 7.95 -5.44
CA LEU A 119 -1.23 7.44 -4.26
C LEU A 119 -0.21 8.44 -3.68
N ARG A 120 0.55 9.17 -4.51
CA ARG A 120 1.44 10.25 -4.03
C ARG A 120 0.66 11.36 -3.34
N ARG A 121 -0.49 11.75 -3.89
CA ARG A 121 -1.37 12.77 -3.29
C ARG A 121 -1.92 12.28 -1.94
N HIS A 122 -2.33 11.02 -1.88
CA HIS A 122 -2.85 10.40 -0.68
C HIS A 122 -1.80 10.39 0.44
N VAL A 123 -0.58 9.90 0.16
CA VAL A 123 0.54 9.91 1.14
C VAL A 123 0.92 11.32 1.57
N TYR A 124 0.86 12.29 0.68
CA TYR A 124 1.06 13.69 1.03
C TYR A 124 0.04 14.16 2.07
N TRP A 125 -1.25 13.84 1.89
CA TRP A 125 -2.30 14.22 2.84
C TRP A 125 -2.16 13.54 4.20
N GLU A 126 -1.82 12.24 4.23
CA GLU A 126 -1.54 11.53 5.48
C GLU A 126 -0.41 12.20 6.27
N ASN A 127 0.70 12.53 5.58
CA ASN A 127 1.85 13.20 6.19
C ASN A 127 1.54 14.63 6.65
N ALA A 128 0.75 15.38 5.88
CA ALA A 128 0.45 16.77 6.16
C ALA A 128 -0.65 16.97 7.22
N MET A 129 -1.60 16.03 7.30
CA MET A 129 -2.81 16.20 8.11
C MET A 129 -2.96 15.12 9.18
N VAL A 130 -2.85 13.84 8.81
CA VAL A 130 -3.15 12.72 9.72
C VAL A 130 -2.05 12.53 10.76
N LEU A 131 -0.78 12.43 10.35
CA LEU A 131 0.31 12.22 11.31
C LEU A 131 0.48 13.38 12.30
N PRO A 132 0.40 14.67 11.90
CA PRO A 132 0.43 15.78 12.85
C PRO A 132 -0.77 15.77 13.80
N LEU A 133 -1.96 15.41 13.31
CA LEU A 133 -3.15 15.26 14.15
C LEU A 133 -2.95 14.14 15.18
N ALA A 134 -2.47 12.97 14.75
CA ALA A 134 -2.19 11.83 15.63
C ALA A 134 -1.22 12.20 16.75
N ARG A 135 -0.09 12.85 16.41
CA ARG A 135 0.89 13.33 17.40
C ARG A 135 0.29 14.29 18.43
N ARG A 136 -0.69 15.10 18.03
CA ARG A 136 -1.31 16.11 18.89
C ARG A 136 -2.45 15.55 19.76
N LYS A 137 -3.18 14.54 19.27
CA LYS A 137 -4.45 14.11 19.86
C LYS A 137 -4.40 12.73 20.51
N LEU A 138 -3.50 11.85 20.08
CA LEU A 138 -3.37 10.52 20.68
C LEU A 138 -2.67 10.60 22.03
N THR A 139 -3.21 9.87 22.99
CA THR A 139 -2.64 9.67 24.32
C THR A 139 -1.65 8.51 24.32
N GLU A 140 -0.83 8.36 25.37
CA GLU A 140 0.06 7.20 25.48
C GLU A 140 -0.68 5.86 25.40
N ASN A 141 -1.86 5.74 26.00
CA ASN A 141 -2.67 4.52 25.90
C ASN A 141 -3.10 4.21 24.46
N ASP A 142 -3.41 5.24 23.65
CA ASP A 142 -3.75 5.03 22.24
C ASP A 142 -2.51 4.61 21.43
N LEU A 143 -1.35 5.19 21.76
CA LEU A 143 -0.08 4.83 21.12
C LEU A 143 0.33 3.40 21.48
N ASP A 144 0.06 2.94 22.69
CA ASP A 144 0.27 1.54 23.09
C ASP A 144 -0.67 0.59 22.33
N GLU A 145 -1.97 0.91 22.23
CA GLU A 145 -2.93 0.14 21.40
C GLU A 145 -2.44 0.03 19.95
N LEU A 146 -1.96 1.14 19.38
CA LEU A 146 -1.40 1.16 18.04
C LEU A 146 -0.10 0.33 17.93
N ARG A 147 0.83 0.44 18.89
CA ARG A 147 2.08 -0.33 18.92
C ARG A 147 1.80 -1.84 18.98
N GLU A 148 0.81 -2.27 19.75
CA GLU A 148 0.40 -3.67 19.82
C GLU A 148 -0.14 -4.18 18.49
N ALA A 149 -1.00 -3.40 17.81
CA ALA A 149 -1.51 -3.74 16.48
C ALA A 149 -0.39 -3.91 15.45
N VAL A 150 0.60 -3.01 15.51
CA VAL A 150 1.82 -3.03 14.70
C VAL A 150 2.66 -4.30 14.90
N VAL A 151 2.86 -4.70 16.16
CA VAL A 151 3.59 -5.93 16.51
C VAL A 151 2.82 -7.16 16.04
N ALA A 152 1.50 -7.20 16.27
CA ALA A 152 0.64 -8.28 15.81
C ALA A 152 0.69 -8.45 14.27
N ARG A 153 0.66 -7.34 13.51
CA ARG A 153 0.85 -7.34 12.06
C ARG A 153 2.19 -7.97 11.66
N SER A 154 3.28 -7.59 12.33
CA SER A 154 4.63 -8.09 12.05
C SER A 154 4.74 -9.62 12.28
N HIS A 155 4.10 -10.13 13.33
CA HIS A 155 4.04 -11.57 13.57
C HIS A 155 3.24 -12.34 12.50
N ARG A 156 2.11 -11.79 12.02
CA ARG A 156 1.35 -12.39 10.90
C ARG A 156 2.22 -12.52 9.64
N HIS A 157 3.00 -11.49 9.33
CA HIS A 157 3.94 -11.51 8.19
C HIS A 157 5.03 -12.57 8.34
N ALA A 158 5.65 -12.69 9.51
CA ALA A 158 6.66 -13.70 9.77
C ALA A 158 6.11 -15.13 9.63
N ALA A 159 4.88 -15.36 10.11
CA ALA A 159 4.19 -16.64 9.96
C ALA A 159 3.84 -16.93 8.49
N SER A 160 3.29 -15.96 7.75
CA SER A 160 2.95 -16.13 6.33
C SER A 160 4.18 -16.41 5.47
N ARG A 161 5.30 -15.71 5.68
CA ARG A 161 6.57 -15.99 4.99
C ARG A 161 7.09 -17.40 5.26
N SER A 162 6.91 -17.89 6.49
CA SER A 162 7.31 -19.26 6.86
C SER A 162 6.45 -20.31 6.14
N THR A 163 5.14 -20.04 6.00
CA THR A 163 4.20 -20.91 5.27
C THR A 163 4.46 -20.91 3.75
N ASP A 164 4.68 -19.74 3.14
CA ASP A 164 5.00 -19.63 1.71
C ASP A 164 6.33 -20.31 1.38
N ALA A 165 7.34 -20.17 2.25
CA ALA A 165 8.62 -20.88 2.12
C ALA A 165 8.46 -22.40 2.27
N PHE A 166 7.53 -22.87 3.09
CA PHE A 166 7.25 -24.31 3.27
C PHE A 166 6.49 -24.91 2.07
N ILE A 167 5.56 -24.17 1.47
CA ILE A 167 4.81 -24.61 0.27
C ILE A 167 5.69 -24.57 -0.99
N GLY A 168 6.69 -23.69 -1.04
CA GLY A 168 7.65 -23.56 -2.16
C GLY A 168 8.66 -24.71 -2.32
N ILE A 169 8.74 -25.65 -1.36
CA ILE A 169 9.60 -26.84 -1.46
C ILE A 169 8.74 -28.04 -1.92
N ARG A 170 8.51 -28.18 -3.23
CA ARG A 170 8.05 -29.47 -3.80
C ARG A 170 9.26 -30.37 -4.10
N PRO A 171 9.25 -31.66 -3.73
CA PRO A 171 10.32 -32.57 -4.10
C PRO A 171 10.36 -32.71 -5.63
N LYS A 172 11.57 -32.63 -6.20
CA LYS A 172 11.79 -33.00 -7.60
C LYS A 172 11.41 -34.48 -7.74
N THR A 173 10.27 -34.76 -8.37
CA THR A 173 9.99 -36.12 -8.85
C THR A 173 10.99 -36.45 -9.94
N VAL A 174 11.77 -37.50 -9.68
CA VAL A 174 12.76 -38.13 -10.57
C VAL A 174 12.06 -38.82 -11.74
#